data_AF-A0A257MV38-F1
#
_entry.id   AF-A0A257MV38-F1
#
_cell.length_a   1.000
_cell.length_b   1.000
_cell.length_c   1.000
_cell.angle_alpha   90.00
_cell.angle_beta   90.00
_cell.angle_gamma   90.00
#
_symmetry.space_group_name_H-M   'P 1'
#
loop_
_entity.id
_entity.type
_entity.pdbx_description
1 polymer ?
#
loop_
_entity_poly.entity_id
_entity_poly.type
_entity_poly.pdbx_seq_one_letter_code
_entity_poly.pdbx_strand_id
1 'polypeptide(L)' 'MSDFTFERADGSQRSVKGYKSAKPNADTKKYSENRYKESELPPKVDLRKHLTAVEDQGQTSSCVANAVAGAYGSL' A
#
# COMPACT_ATOMS: atom_id res chain seq x y z
N MET A 1 17.29 6.09 -8.44
CA MET A 1 16.31 5.28 -7.69
C MET A 1 16.40 5.74 -6.25
N SER A 2 15.27 5.98 -5.58
CA SER A 2 15.32 6.46 -4.19
C SER A 2 15.49 5.27 -3.27
N ASP A 3 16.72 4.82 -3.14
CA ASP A 3 17.07 3.73 -2.24
C ASP A 3 17.15 4.33 -0.83
N PHE A 4 16.29 3.87 0.08
CA PHE A 4 16.36 4.28 1.49
C PHE A 4 16.37 3.04 2.38
N THR A 5 17.10 3.14 3.48
CA THR A 5 17.21 2.07 4.47
C THR A 5 16.38 2.43 5.68
N PHE A 6 15.60 1.48 6.20
CA PHE A 6 14.88 1.65 7.45
C PHE A 6 15.27 0.56 8.44
N GLU A 7 15.24 0.91 9.72
CA GLU A 7 15.48 0.00 10.84
C GLU A 7 14.14 -0.53 11.36
N ARG A 8 14.10 -1.83 11.60
CA ARG A 8 12.93 -2.53 12.16
C ARG A 8 13.01 -2.56 13.68
N ALA A 9 11.89 -2.84 14.34
CA ALA A 9 11.82 -2.93 15.81
C ALA A 9 12.73 -4.02 16.42
N ASP A 10 13.21 -4.97 15.62
CA ASP A 10 14.19 -5.99 15.99
C ASP A 10 15.65 -5.54 15.78
N GLY A 11 15.88 -4.28 15.42
CA GLY A 11 17.19 -3.70 15.10
C GLY A 11 17.73 -4.06 13.71
N SER A 12 17.01 -4.88 12.93
CA SER A 12 17.45 -5.24 11.58
C SER A 12 17.21 -4.11 10.58
N GLN A 13 18.19 -3.88 9.70
CA GLN A 13 18.07 -2.89 8.63
C GLN A 13 17.62 -3.52 7.31
N ARG A 14 16.75 -2.81 6.58
CA ARG A 14 16.27 -3.21 5.25
C ARG A 14 16.39 -2.05 4.28
N SER A 15 16.95 -2.32 3.10
CA SER A 15 16.96 -1.38 1.98
C SER A 15 15.68 -1.54 1.18
N VAL A 16 14.96 -0.45 0.96
CA VAL A 16 13.81 -0.39 0.06
C VAL A 16 14.30 -0.17 -1.36
N LYS A 17 13.93 -1.10 -2.25
CA LYS A 17 14.26 -1.08 -3.67
C LYS A 17 13.00 -1.35 -4.50
N GLY A 18 12.99 -0.85 -5.74
CA GLY A 18 11.90 -1.09 -6.72
C GLY A 18 10.73 -0.08 -6.68
N TYR A 19 10.46 0.55 -5.54
CA TYR A 19 9.49 1.65 -5.46
C TYR A 19 10.11 2.99 -5.87
N LYS A 20 9.38 3.79 -6.67
CA LYS A 20 9.74 5.17 -7.00
C LYS A 20 8.60 6.10 -6.61
N SER A 21 8.82 6.90 -5.56
CA SER A 21 7.89 7.95 -5.17
C SER A 21 7.73 8.97 -6.31
N ALA A 22 6.49 9.36 -6.59
CA ALA A 22 6.17 10.42 -7.54
C ALA A 22 5.37 11.52 -6.85
N LYS A 23 5.64 12.78 -7.22
CA LYS A 23 4.80 13.91 -6.80
C LYS A 23 3.46 13.80 -7.54
N PRO A 24 2.30 13.97 -6.86
CA PRO A 24 1.02 14.02 -7.55
C PRO A 24 0.97 15.20 -8.54
N ASN A 25 0.26 15.00 -9.65
CA ASN A 25 0.01 16.07 -10.63
C ASN A 25 -0.95 17.11 -10.03
N ALA A 26 -0.99 18.30 -10.63
CA ALA A 26 -1.87 19.38 -10.17
C ALA A 26 -3.34 18.95 -10.08
N ASP A 27 -3.78 18.12 -11.02
CA ASP A 27 -5.18 17.68 -11.14
C ASP A 27 -5.47 16.33 -10.45
N THR A 28 -4.55 15.81 -9.62
CA THR A 28 -4.79 14.55 -8.90
C THR A 28 -5.96 14.72 -7.92
N LYS A 29 -7.02 13.92 -8.12
CA LYS A 29 -8.19 13.90 -7.23
C LYS A 29 -7.78 13.48 -5.82
N LYS A 30 -8.29 14.20 -4.82
CA LYS A 30 -8.13 13.85 -3.40
C LYS A 30 -9.24 12.90 -2.98
N TYR A 31 -8.88 11.89 -2.19
CA TYR A 31 -9.86 11.06 -1.50
C TYR A 31 -10.62 11.91 -0.47
N SER A 32 -11.93 11.69 -0.32
CA SER A 32 -12.78 12.38 0.65
C SER A 32 -13.37 11.37 1.61
N GLU A 33 -13.20 11.64 2.90
CA GLU A 33 -13.64 10.79 4.01
C GLU A 33 -15.08 11.09 4.47
N ASN A 34 -15.84 11.88 3.72
CA ASN A 34 -17.13 12.41 4.13
C ASN A 34 -18.27 11.38 4.21
N ARG A 35 -17.99 10.09 4.01
CA ARG A 35 -18.99 9.03 4.04
C ARG A 35 -19.39 8.63 5.46
N TYR A 36 -18.46 8.70 6.42
CA TYR A 36 -18.67 8.31 7.81
C TYR A 36 -17.98 9.31 8.73
N LYS A 37 -18.59 9.61 9.87
CA LYS A 37 -17.96 10.35 10.96
C LYS A 37 -17.01 9.41 11.71
N GLU A 38 -15.99 9.97 12.35
CA GLU A 38 -15.03 9.20 13.14
C GLU A 38 -15.71 8.35 14.23
N SER A 39 -16.77 8.86 14.85
CA SER A 39 -17.58 8.14 15.84
C SER A 39 -18.32 6.92 15.29
N GLU A 40 -18.44 6.80 13.96
CA GLU A 40 -19.10 5.69 13.27
C GLU A 40 -18.09 4.62 12.81
N LEU A 41 -16.78 4.88 12.93
CA LEU A 41 -15.75 3.94 12.54
C LEU A 41 -15.60 2.85 13.62
N PRO A 42 -15.52 1.57 13.24
CA PRO A 42 -15.27 0.50 14.19
C PRO A 42 -13.85 0.60 14.74
N PRO A 43 -13.60 0.13 15.98
CA PRO A 43 -12.26 0.14 16.57
C PRO A 43 -11.27 -0.81 15.85
N LYS A 44 -11.78 -1.72 15.01
CA LYS A 44 -10.99 -2.67 14.22
C LYS A 44 -11.70 -3.00 12.92
N VAL A 45 -10.93 -3.09 11.83
CA VAL A 45 -11.40 -3.53 10.52
C VAL A 45 -10.56 -4.71 10.06
N ASP A 46 -11.21 -5.76 9.55
CA ASP A 46 -10.57 -6.88 8.87
C ASP A 46 -11.15 -7.00 7.46
N LEU A 47 -10.39 -6.51 6.47
CA LEU A 47 -10.80 -6.51 5.07
C LEU A 47 -10.47 -7.80 4.34
N ARG A 48 -9.79 -8.78 4.96
CA ARG A 48 -9.27 -9.97 4.26
C ARG A 48 -10.32 -10.77 3.50
N LYS A 49 -11.58 -10.72 3.93
CA LYS A 49 -12.72 -11.36 3.24
C LYS A 49 -13.04 -10.74 1.87
N HIS A 50 -12.56 -9.53 1.63
CA HIS A 50 -12.71 -8.78 0.38
C HIS A 50 -11.42 -8.78 -0.44
N LEU A 51 -10.35 -9.44 0.02
CA LEU A 51 -9.06 -9.48 -0.66
C LEU A 51 -8.90 -10.81 -1.41
N THR A 52 -8.12 -10.78 -2.48
CA THR A 52 -7.64 -11.98 -3.16
C THR A 52 -6.54 -12.67 -2.34
N ALA A 53 -6.12 -13.87 -2.79
CA ALA A 53 -4.93 -14.51 -2.26
C ALA A 53 -3.69 -13.61 -2.43
N VAL A 54 -2.67 -13.86 -1.60
CA VAL A 54 -1.39 -13.13 -1.68
C VAL A 54 -0.61 -13.60 -2.89
N GLU A 55 -0.15 -12.64 -3.70
CA GLU A 55 0.63 -12.89 -4.91
C GLU A 55 2.15 -12.94 -4.64
N ASP A 56 2.88 -13.75 -5.42
CA ASP A 56 4.34 -13.83 -5.39
C ASP A 56 4.96 -12.93 -6.49
N GLN A 57 5.79 -11.96 -6.09
CA GLN A 57 6.51 -11.09 -7.03
C GLN A 57 7.78 -11.74 -7.63
N GLY A 58 8.22 -12.87 -7.08
CA GLY A 58 9.48 -13.51 -7.42
C GLY A 58 10.69 -12.60 -7.23
N GLN A 59 11.73 -12.79 -8.04
CA GLN A 59 12.93 -11.96 -8.04
C GLN A 59 12.81 -10.74 -8.96
N THR A 60 11.70 -10.01 -8.85
CA THR A 60 11.44 -8.81 -9.67
C THR A 60 11.17 -7.58 -8.80
N SER A 61 11.15 -6.40 -9.43
CA SER A 61 10.80 -5.12 -8.77
C SER A 61 9.34 -4.71 -9.02
N SER A 62 8.41 -5.67 -9.01
CA SER A 62 7.00 -5.47 -9.39
C SER A 62 6.05 -5.11 -8.23
N CYS A 63 6.56 -4.75 -7.05
CA CYS A 63 5.73 -4.52 -5.85
C CYS A 63 4.58 -3.52 -6.08
N VAL A 64 4.80 -2.47 -6.89
CA VAL A 64 3.74 -1.51 -7.27
C VAL A 64 2.68 -2.17 -8.15
N ALA A 65 3.07 -3.02 -9.08
CA ALA A 65 2.15 -3.74 -9.94
C ALA A 65 1.28 -4.73 -9.14
N ASN A 66 1.87 -5.51 -8.24
CA ASN A 66 1.12 -6.42 -7.38
C ASN A 66 0.17 -5.67 -6.44
N ALA A 67 0.59 -4.53 -5.87
CA ALA A 67 -0.27 -3.72 -5.03
C ALA A 67 -1.49 -3.17 -5.80
N VAL A 68 -1.30 -2.71 -7.04
CA VAL A 68 -2.38 -2.23 -7.90
C VAL A 68 -3.30 -3.37 -8.34
N ALA A 69 -2.72 -4.52 -8.72
CA ALA A 69 -3.49 -5.70 -9.10
C ALA A 69 -4.37 -6.20 -7.94
N GLY A 70 -3.81 -6.26 -6.73
CA GLY A 70 -4.55 -6.61 -5.52
C GLY A 70 -5.69 -5.61 -5.24
N ALA A 71 -5.44 -4.30 -5.37
CA ALA A 71 -6.49 -3.29 -5.20
C ALA A 71 -7.62 -3.41 -6.24
N TYR A 72 -7.29 -3.78 -7.48
CA TYR A 72 -8.29 -4.00 -8.53
C TYR A 72 -9.08 -5.31 -8.34
N GLY A 73 -8.40 -6.38 -7.91
CA GLY A 73 -9.02 -7.69 -7.68
C GLY A 73 -9.86 -7.78 -6.40
N SER A 74 -9.72 -6.82 -5.48
CA SER A 74 -10.42 -6.79 -4.19
C SER A 74 -11.84 -6.17 -4.25
N LEU A 75 -12.53 -6.32 -5.39
CA LEU A 75 -13.91 -5.82 -5.60
C LEU A 75 -14.97 -6.82 -5.14
#